data_AF-A0A844HJF1-F1
#
_entry.id   AF-A0A844HJF1-F1
#
_cell.length_a   1.000
_cell.length_b   1.000
_cell.length_c   1.000
_cell.angle_alpha   90.00
_cell.angle_beta   90.00
_cell.angle_gamma   90.00
#
_symmetry.space_group_name_H-M   'P 1'
#
loop_
_entity.id
_entity.type
_entity.pdbx_description
1 polymer ?
#
loop_
_entity_poly.entity_id
_entity_poly.type
_entity_poly.pdbx_seq_one_letter_code
_entity_poly.pdbx_strand_id
1 'polypeptide(L)'
;MPGKFALSIVSRMPGFLRSPVIKLLRRRLGPEYQLNAADFQGLRVLILGPARTVGEDLACLDPARFDVFVRLNNGLDMPIPALGQAARRCDVLFHSLTSDTRPVTAAALEAAGVQVLVHRTPTKGAFLHTLIAARCFPRQALRHIPWERYRDLQRELGGASPTSGLICADFFLRAPVQELAIVGFTFFTTCYNVGYEAELGTDDEARQRVAGIGHHDPAREALLLADLVDAARGRGCQVVLGEQVEAAMARLRAEVDVGR
;
A
#
# COMPACT_ATOMS: atom_id res chain seq x y z
N MET A 1 -4.33 23.90 -13.45
CA MET A 1 -3.90 23.37 -12.13
C MET A 1 -3.73 24.53 -11.13
N PRO A 2 -4.31 24.51 -9.90
CA PRO A 2 -4.23 25.64 -8.96
C PRO A 2 -2.78 25.93 -8.53
N GLY A 3 -2.35 27.19 -8.40
CA GLY A 3 -0.96 27.53 -8.02
C GLY A 3 -0.55 27.00 -6.63
N LYS A 4 0.75 26.81 -6.36
CA LYS A 4 1.29 26.35 -5.05
C LYS A 4 0.77 27.24 -3.90
N PHE A 5 0.70 28.55 -4.13
CA PHE A 5 0.18 29.53 -3.20
C PHE A 5 -1.30 29.27 -2.83
N ALA A 6 -2.12 28.89 -3.81
CA ALA A 6 -3.54 28.62 -3.60
C ALA A 6 -3.76 27.36 -2.73
N LEU A 7 -3.02 26.27 -2.95
CA LEU A 7 -3.17 25.05 -2.14
C LEU A 7 -2.69 25.25 -0.68
N SER A 8 -1.64 26.04 -0.48
CA SER A 8 -1.14 26.42 0.85
C SER A 8 -2.14 27.30 1.62
N ILE A 9 -2.84 28.21 0.93
CA ILE A 9 -3.93 28.98 1.55
C ILE A 9 -5.07 28.04 1.96
N VAL A 10 -5.49 27.13 1.07
CA VAL A 10 -6.59 26.19 1.37
C VAL A 10 -6.27 25.28 2.55
N SER A 11 -5.02 24.84 2.74
CA SER A 11 -4.65 24.01 3.88
C SER A 11 -4.74 24.75 5.22
N ARG A 12 -4.54 26.08 5.21
CA ARG A 12 -4.60 26.97 6.38
C ARG A 12 -5.99 27.56 6.64
N MET A 13 -6.96 27.35 5.75
CA MET A 13 -8.33 27.86 5.93
C MET A 13 -9.06 27.17 7.10
N PRO A 14 -9.98 27.89 7.79
CA PRO A 14 -10.91 27.28 8.73
C PRO A 14 -11.71 26.13 8.10
N GLY A 15 -12.01 25.09 8.88
CA GLY A 15 -12.60 23.85 8.38
C GLY A 15 -13.89 24.02 7.57
N PHE A 16 -14.75 24.96 7.97
CA PHE A 16 -16.03 25.24 7.30
C PHE A 16 -15.85 25.88 5.90
N LEU A 17 -14.80 26.66 5.69
CA LEU A 17 -14.44 27.22 4.38
C LEU A 17 -13.63 26.23 3.53
N ARG A 18 -12.79 25.43 4.19
CA ARG A 18 -11.93 24.44 3.54
C ARG A 18 -12.73 23.28 2.92
N SER A 19 -13.76 22.81 3.61
CA SER A 19 -14.59 21.67 3.18
C SER A 19 -15.22 21.82 1.78
N PRO A 20 -15.93 22.93 1.45
CA PRO A 20 -16.50 23.10 0.10
C PRO A 20 -15.43 23.20 -0.99
N VAL A 21 -14.29 23.84 -0.70
CA VAL A 21 -13.16 23.94 -1.64
C VAL A 21 -12.56 22.56 -1.91
N ILE A 22 -12.29 21.76 -0.87
CA ILE A 22 -11.79 20.39 -1.05
C ILE A 22 -12.80 19.53 -1.83
N LYS A 23 -14.10 19.67 -1.55
CA LYS A 23 -15.14 18.94 -2.28
C LYS A 23 -15.13 19.31 -3.77
N LEU A 24 -15.00 20.59 -4.10
CA LEU A 24 -14.89 21.07 -5.47
C LEU A 24 -13.62 20.55 -6.16
N LEU A 25 -12.46 20.68 -5.50
CA LEU A 25 -11.18 20.18 -6.01
C LEU A 25 -11.24 18.68 -6.28
N ARG A 26 -11.77 17.89 -5.34
CA ARG A 26 -11.94 16.44 -5.52
C ARG A 26 -12.87 16.11 -6.68
N ARG A 27 -14.01 16.78 -6.80
CA ARG A 27 -14.96 16.51 -7.90
C ARG A 27 -14.34 16.82 -9.26
N ARG A 28 -13.53 17.88 -9.35
CA ARG A 28 -12.94 18.34 -10.61
C ARG A 28 -11.67 17.59 -10.99
N LEU A 29 -10.79 17.33 -10.03
CA LEU A 29 -9.44 16.79 -10.27
C LEU A 29 -9.29 15.35 -9.82
N GLY A 30 -10.15 14.84 -8.94
CA GLY A 30 -10.07 13.46 -8.42
C GLY A 30 -9.92 12.41 -9.51
N PRO A 31 -10.79 12.39 -10.54
CA PRO A 31 -10.69 11.39 -11.62
C PRO A 31 -9.34 11.39 -12.36
N GLU A 32 -8.71 12.56 -12.56
CA GLU A 32 -7.41 12.69 -13.23
C GLU A 32 -6.27 12.11 -12.38
N TYR A 33 -6.39 12.19 -11.06
CA TYR A 33 -5.40 11.66 -10.14
C TYR A 33 -5.70 10.22 -9.71
N GLN A 34 -6.81 9.62 -10.11
CA GLN A 34 -7.14 8.26 -9.70
C GLN A 34 -6.17 7.26 -10.35
N LEU A 35 -5.67 6.30 -9.58
CA LEU A 35 -4.86 5.21 -10.14
C LEU A 35 -5.74 4.38 -11.08
N ASN A 36 -5.33 4.25 -12.35
CA ASN A 36 -6.08 3.54 -13.37
C ASN A 36 -5.64 2.08 -13.45
N ALA A 37 -6.56 1.15 -13.23
CA ALA A 37 -6.27 -0.28 -13.30
C ALA A 37 -5.86 -0.72 -14.71
N ALA A 38 -6.39 -0.09 -15.76
CA ALA A 38 -6.06 -0.43 -17.14
C ALA A 38 -4.59 -0.18 -17.50
N ASP A 39 -3.89 0.69 -16.75
CA ASP A 39 -2.45 0.94 -16.94
C ASP A 39 -1.60 -0.30 -16.60
N PHE A 40 -2.19 -1.30 -15.92
CA PHE A 40 -1.54 -2.55 -15.54
C PHE A 40 -2.02 -3.77 -16.34
N GLN A 41 -2.74 -3.54 -17.44
CA GLN A 41 -3.31 -4.62 -18.24
C GLN A 41 -2.22 -5.56 -18.78
N GLY A 42 -2.34 -6.85 -18.48
CA GLY A 42 -1.43 -7.88 -18.96
C GLY A 42 -0.03 -7.84 -18.34
N LEU A 43 0.23 -6.96 -17.37
CA LEU A 43 1.53 -6.90 -16.69
C LEU A 43 1.64 -7.96 -15.60
N ARG A 44 2.88 -8.34 -15.28
CA ARG A 44 3.24 -9.11 -14.09
C ARG A 44 3.69 -8.17 -12.99
N VAL A 45 2.96 -8.17 -11.88
CA VAL A 45 3.18 -7.27 -10.75
C VAL A 45 3.71 -8.03 -9.54
N LEU A 46 4.79 -7.54 -8.93
CA LEU A 46 5.34 -8.05 -7.68
C LEU A 46 5.14 -7.02 -6.56
N ILE A 47 4.30 -7.34 -5.58
CA ILE A 47 4.13 -6.54 -4.37
C ILE A 47 5.11 -7.03 -3.30
N LEU A 48 5.98 -6.12 -2.86
CA LEU A 48 6.98 -6.33 -1.83
C LEU A 48 6.52 -5.68 -0.53
N GLY A 49 6.03 -6.51 0.38
CA GLY A 49 5.72 -6.10 1.74
C GLY A 49 6.97 -5.97 2.62
N PRO A 50 6.83 -5.35 3.81
CA PRO A 50 7.96 -5.02 4.68
C PRO A 50 8.38 -6.13 5.63
N ALA A 51 7.69 -7.28 5.67
CA ALA A 51 8.04 -8.35 6.59
C ALA A 51 9.46 -8.88 6.34
N ARG A 52 10.15 -9.25 7.43
CA ARG A 52 11.51 -9.82 7.34
C ARG A 52 11.60 -11.07 6.48
N THR A 53 10.48 -11.80 6.35
CA THR A 53 10.33 -13.03 5.56
C THR A 53 10.34 -12.80 4.05
N VAL A 54 10.35 -11.54 3.58
CA VAL A 54 10.32 -11.24 2.14
C VAL A 54 11.45 -11.91 1.34
N GLY A 55 12.62 -12.10 1.96
CA GLY A 55 13.72 -12.82 1.31
C GLY A 55 13.45 -14.31 1.11
N GLU A 56 12.76 -14.95 2.06
CA GLU A 56 12.35 -16.36 2.00
C GLU A 56 11.27 -16.54 0.93
N ASP A 57 10.25 -15.67 0.93
CA ASP A 57 9.18 -15.68 -0.07
C ASP A 57 9.72 -15.54 -1.51
N LEU A 58 10.78 -14.76 -1.69
CA LEU A 58 11.41 -14.55 -3.00
C LEU A 58 12.27 -15.73 -3.45
N ALA A 59 12.69 -16.63 -2.56
CA ALA A 59 13.56 -17.76 -2.90
C ALA A 59 12.88 -18.75 -3.88
N CYS A 60 11.55 -18.79 -3.89
CA CYS A 60 10.75 -19.64 -4.77
C CYS A 60 10.21 -18.92 -6.01
N LEU A 61 10.60 -17.65 -6.22
CA LEU A 61 10.17 -16.83 -7.35
C LEU A 61 11.36 -16.47 -8.24
N ASP A 62 11.08 -16.17 -9.50
CA ASP A 62 12.01 -15.48 -10.38
C ASP A 62 11.59 -14.00 -10.46
N PRO A 63 12.23 -13.08 -9.72
CA PRO A 63 11.86 -11.67 -9.74
C PRO A 63 12.09 -10.99 -11.09
N ALA A 64 12.97 -11.54 -11.94
CA ALA A 64 13.33 -10.92 -13.22
C ALA A 64 12.17 -10.98 -14.23
N ARG A 65 11.19 -11.86 -14.02
CA ARG A 65 10.01 -11.98 -14.89
C ARG A 65 8.96 -10.89 -14.67
N PHE A 66 9.04 -10.14 -13.57
CA PHE A 66 8.03 -9.15 -13.21
C PHE A 66 8.31 -7.79 -13.86
N ASP A 67 7.27 -7.21 -14.44
CA ASP A 67 7.33 -5.93 -15.13
C ASP A 67 7.33 -4.76 -14.13
N VAL A 68 6.59 -4.92 -13.02
CA VAL A 68 6.33 -3.84 -12.06
C VAL A 68 6.62 -4.29 -10.63
N PHE A 69 7.44 -3.50 -9.93
CA PHE A 69 7.78 -3.68 -8.52
C PHE A 69 7.01 -2.65 -7.68
N VAL A 70 6.18 -3.14 -6.77
CA VAL A 70 5.36 -2.31 -5.89
C VAL A 70 5.88 -2.39 -4.46
N ARG A 71 6.05 -1.24 -3.81
CA ARG A 71 6.45 -1.16 -2.40
C ARG A 71 5.49 -0.29 -1.59
N LEU A 72 5.61 -0.40 -0.28
CA LEU A 72 4.75 0.28 0.69
C LEU A 72 5.56 1.17 1.64
N ASN A 73 5.12 2.40 1.85
CA ASN A 73 5.62 3.34 2.87
C ASN A 73 7.17 3.37 2.94
N ASN A 74 7.72 3.04 4.11
CA ASN A 74 9.16 3.01 4.39
C ASN A 74 9.94 1.94 3.61
N GLY A 75 9.24 1.04 2.90
CA GLY A 75 9.84 0.01 2.05
C GLY A 75 10.62 0.59 0.88
N LEU A 76 10.43 1.88 0.56
CA LEU A 76 11.25 2.63 -0.40
C LEU A 76 12.74 2.58 -0.05
N ASP A 77 13.10 2.77 1.23
CA ASP A 77 14.50 2.90 1.63
C ASP A 77 15.15 1.55 1.99
N MET A 78 14.35 0.48 2.04
CA MET A 78 14.73 -0.85 2.52
C MET A 78 15.29 -1.70 1.37
N PRO A 79 16.60 -1.97 1.29
CA PRO A 79 17.12 -2.90 0.29
C PRO A 79 16.59 -4.32 0.57
N ILE A 80 16.27 -5.07 -0.48
CA ILE A 80 15.91 -6.49 -0.42
C ILE A 80 17.02 -7.28 -1.13
N PRO A 81 18.00 -7.84 -0.39
CA PRO A 81 19.17 -8.48 -1.00
C PRO A 81 18.85 -9.61 -1.96
N ALA A 82 17.76 -10.34 -1.73
CA ALA A 82 17.29 -11.42 -2.61
C ALA A 82 16.99 -10.97 -4.05
N LEU A 83 16.80 -9.67 -4.29
CA LEU A 83 16.61 -9.11 -5.63
C LEU A 83 17.92 -8.75 -6.35
N GLY A 84 19.09 -8.98 -5.73
CA GLY A 84 20.39 -8.67 -6.31
C GLY A 84 20.53 -7.19 -6.70
N GLN A 85 20.80 -6.93 -7.99
CA GLN A 85 20.93 -5.55 -8.50
C GLN A 85 19.62 -4.75 -8.38
N ALA A 86 18.47 -5.41 -8.33
CA ALA A 86 17.16 -4.79 -8.14
C ALA A 86 16.78 -4.62 -6.65
N ALA A 87 17.73 -4.73 -5.71
CA ALA A 87 17.48 -4.65 -4.27
C ALA A 87 16.68 -3.41 -3.82
N ARG A 88 16.80 -2.29 -4.54
CA ARG A 88 16.08 -1.04 -4.27
C ARG A 88 14.99 -0.70 -5.28
N ARG A 89 14.78 -1.54 -6.31
CA ARG A 89 13.82 -1.26 -7.38
C ARG A 89 12.42 -1.08 -6.79
N CYS A 90 11.76 0.00 -7.20
CA CYS A 90 10.39 0.33 -6.88
C CYS A 90 9.81 1.14 -8.04
N ASP A 91 8.91 0.57 -8.82
CA ASP A 91 8.26 1.27 -9.93
C ASP A 91 7.01 2.04 -9.45
N VAL A 92 6.27 1.45 -8.49
CA VAL A 92 5.07 2.02 -7.87
C VAL A 92 5.21 2.02 -6.35
N LEU A 93 5.07 3.19 -5.72
CA LEU A 93 5.11 3.32 -4.26
C LEU A 93 3.73 3.67 -3.72
N PHE A 94 3.14 2.80 -2.89
CA PHE A 94 1.97 3.16 -2.08
C PHE A 94 2.42 3.80 -0.78
N HIS A 95 1.98 5.03 -0.50
CA HIS A 95 2.44 5.82 0.64
C HIS A 95 1.29 6.52 1.37
N SER A 96 1.34 6.61 2.71
CA SER A 96 0.33 7.34 3.49
C SER A 96 0.46 8.86 3.37
N LEU A 97 1.69 9.35 3.14
CA LEU A 97 2.05 10.78 3.15
C LEU A 97 1.69 11.45 4.49
N THR A 98 1.72 10.68 5.58
CA THR A 98 1.54 11.15 6.95
C THR A 98 2.87 11.19 7.70
N SER A 99 2.89 11.86 8.85
CA SER A 99 4.04 11.92 9.76
C SER A 99 4.43 10.57 10.37
N ASP A 100 3.54 9.58 10.31
CA ASP A 100 3.76 8.24 10.87
C ASP A 100 4.68 7.38 9.98
N THR A 101 5.02 7.90 8.81
CA THR A 101 5.93 7.29 7.83
C THR A 101 7.12 8.20 7.59
N ARG A 102 8.26 7.63 7.19
CA ARG A 102 9.42 8.43 6.82
C ARG A 102 9.04 9.38 5.67
N PRO A 103 9.44 10.66 5.73
CA PRO A 103 9.19 11.58 4.63
C PRO A 103 9.85 11.10 3.34
N VAL A 104 9.06 11.01 2.27
CA VAL A 104 9.58 10.73 0.94
C VAL A 104 10.31 11.96 0.39
N THR A 105 11.48 11.74 -0.23
CA THR A 105 12.22 12.78 -0.94
C THR A 105 12.27 12.50 -2.44
N ALA A 106 12.41 13.54 -3.26
CA ALA A 106 12.57 13.37 -4.71
C ALA A 106 13.80 12.52 -5.06
N ALA A 107 14.90 12.69 -4.31
CA ALA A 107 16.12 11.90 -4.49
C ALA A 107 15.90 10.41 -4.19
N ALA A 108 15.17 10.07 -3.12
CA ALA A 108 14.86 8.68 -2.78
C ALA A 108 13.96 8.03 -3.84
N LEU A 109 12.95 8.77 -4.34
CA LEU A 109 12.09 8.29 -5.43
C LEU A 109 12.89 8.02 -6.71
N GLU A 110 13.77 8.94 -7.09
CA GLU A 110 14.62 8.81 -8.28
C GLU A 110 15.62 7.66 -8.15
N ALA A 111 16.29 7.55 -6.99
CA ALA A 111 17.26 6.48 -6.73
C ALA A 111 16.62 5.08 -6.74
N ALA A 112 15.35 4.94 -6.35
CA ALA A 112 14.62 3.68 -6.38
C ALA A 112 13.91 3.40 -7.72
N GLY A 113 13.86 4.38 -8.63
CA GLY A 113 13.19 4.26 -9.93
C GLY A 113 11.67 4.46 -9.88
N VAL A 114 11.13 5.13 -8.85
CA VAL A 114 9.69 5.30 -8.69
C VAL A 114 9.13 6.18 -9.80
N GLN A 115 8.21 5.62 -10.58
CA GLN A 115 7.48 6.30 -11.64
C GLN A 115 6.11 6.77 -11.13
N VAL A 116 5.45 5.97 -10.29
CA VAL A 116 4.11 6.26 -9.75
C VAL A 116 4.14 6.30 -8.23
N LEU A 117 3.69 7.43 -7.66
CA LEU A 117 3.49 7.57 -6.21
C LEU A 117 1.99 7.58 -5.92
N VAL A 118 1.52 6.58 -5.17
CA VAL A 118 0.10 6.36 -4.88
C VAL A 118 -0.22 6.76 -3.45
N HIS A 119 -1.09 7.76 -3.29
CA HIS A 119 -1.60 8.17 -1.99
C HIS A 119 -2.88 7.41 -1.64
N ARG A 120 -2.87 6.67 -0.53
CA ARG A 120 -4.04 5.95 0.00
C ARG A 120 -5.01 6.88 0.74
N THR A 121 -5.75 7.77 0.06
CA THR A 121 -6.56 8.82 0.72
C THR A 121 -7.63 8.26 1.68
N PRO A 122 -7.47 8.30 3.02
CA PRO A 122 -8.42 7.67 3.93
C PRO A 122 -9.71 8.48 4.12
N THR A 123 -9.65 9.78 3.85
CA THR A 123 -10.78 10.70 4.01
C THR A 123 -10.97 11.56 2.78
N LYS A 124 -12.16 12.15 2.67
CA LYS A 124 -12.46 13.20 1.68
C LYS A 124 -11.44 14.35 1.71
N GLY A 125 -10.94 14.69 2.88
CA GLY A 125 -9.97 15.76 3.13
C GLY A 125 -8.57 15.43 2.63
N ALA A 126 -8.20 14.15 2.66
CA ALA A 126 -6.86 13.69 2.31
C ALA A 126 -6.49 13.97 0.84
N PHE A 127 -7.46 14.14 -0.05
CA PHE A 127 -7.19 14.50 -1.44
C PHE A 127 -6.39 15.81 -1.59
N LEU A 128 -6.52 16.75 -0.65
CA LEU A 128 -5.69 17.96 -0.66
C LEU A 128 -4.19 17.63 -0.53
N HIS A 129 -3.83 16.64 0.28
CA HIS A 129 -2.46 16.17 0.41
C HIS A 129 -1.94 15.54 -0.87
N THR A 130 -2.79 14.84 -1.64
CA THR A 130 -2.48 14.39 -3.00
C THR A 130 -2.07 15.59 -3.86
N LEU A 131 -2.90 16.63 -3.94
CA LEU A 131 -2.59 17.79 -4.78
C LEU A 131 -1.32 18.53 -4.36
N ILE A 132 -1.04 18.60 -3.05
CA ILE A 132 0.20 19.19 -2.53
C ILE A 132 1.41 18.33 -2.93
N ALA A 133 1.35 17.01 -2.69
CA ALA A 133 2.42 16.09 -3.04
C ALA A 133 2.73 16.10 -4.55
N ALA A 134 1.73 16.26 -5.40
CA ALA A 134 1.91 16.30 -6.86
C ALA A 134 2.78 17.47 -7.31
N ARG A 135 2.86 18.53 -6.49
CA ARG A 135 3.72 19.69 -6.73
C ARG A 135 5.09 19.59 -6.10
N CYS A 136 5.24 18.73 -5.11
CA CYS A 136 6.54 18.40 -4.52
C CYS A 136 7.30 17.39 -5.38
N PHE A 137 6.58 16.51 -6.10
CA PHE A 137 7.14 15.42 -6.88
C PHE A 137 6.73 15.50 -8.36
N PRO A 138 7.12 16.55 -9.11
CA PRO A 138 6.67 16.76 -10.48
C PRO A 138 7.22 15.74 -11.49
N ARG A 139 8.24 14.95 -11.11
CA ARG A 139 8.82 13.88 -11.94
C ARG A 139 8.04 12.56 -11.83
N GLN A 140 7.21 12.42 -10.81
CA GLN A 140 6.42 11.22 -10.57
C GLN A 140 4.97 11.45 -10.98
N ALA A 141 4.35 10.43 -11.54
CA ALA A 141 2.91 10.39 -11.70
C ALA A 141 2.27 10.19 -10.32
N LEU A 142 1.83 11.27 -9.68
CA LEU A 142 1.08 11.13 -8.45
C LEU A 142 -0.33 10.60 -8.75
N ARG A 143 -0.72 9.55 -8.07
CA ARG A 143 -2.05 8.95 -8.11
C ARG A 143 -2.66 8.81 -6.72
N HIS A 144 -3.95 8.52 -6.64
CA HIS A 144 -4.60 8.16 -5.39
C HIS A 144 -5.58 7.00 -5.56
N ILE A 145 -5.83 6.29 -4.46
CA ILE A 145 -6.97 5.40 -4.33
C ILE A 145 -8.14 6.22 -3.80
N PRO A 146 -9.34 6.20 -4.41
CA PRO A 146 -10.50 6.96 -3.93
C PRO A 146 -10.85 6.62 -2.48
N TRP A 147 -11.19 7.64 -1.69
CA TRP A 147 -11.56 7.46 -0.27
C TRP A 147 -12.81 6.58 -0.10
N GLU A 148 -13.66 6.51 -1.13
CA GLU A 148 -14.79 5.60 -1.19
C GLU A 148 -14.34 4.15 -1.00
N ARG A 149 -13.26 3.72 -1.68
CA ARG A 149 -12.75 2.35 -1.57
C ARG A 149 -12.14 2.08 -0.20
N TYR A 150 -11.44 3.05 0.39
CA TYR A 150 -10.96 2.95 1.77
C TYR A 150 -12.11 2.68 2.74
N ARG A 151 -13.22 3.43 2.62
CA ARG A 151 -14.41 3.26 3.45
C ARG A 151 -15.10 1.91 3.18
N ASP A 152 -15.11 1.43 1.95
CA ASP A 152 -15.69 0.12 1.62
C ASP A 152 -14.87 -1.00 2.29
N LEU A 153 -13.55 -0.98 2.17
CA LEU A 153 -12.65 -1.90 2.89
C LEU A 153 -12.84 -1.81 4.42
N GLN A 154 -12.97 -0.60 4.97
CA GLN A 154 -13.24 -0.43 6.41
C GLN A 154 -14.56 -1.10 6.83
N ARG A 155 -15.60 -1.05 5.98
CA ARG A 155 -16.86 -1.78 6.26
C ARG A 155 -16.69 -3.28 6.14
N GLU A 156 -15.96 -3.76 5.13
CA GLU A 156 -15.62 -5.18 4.95
C GLU A 156 -14.83 -5.72 6.17
N LEU A 157 -13.98 -4.89 6.79
CA LEU A 157 -13.25 -5.21 8.02
C LEU A 157 -14.06 -4.99 9.31
N GLY A 158 -15.36 -4.68 9.20
CA GLY A 158 -16.25 -4.41 10.33
C GLY A 158 -15.80 -3.25 11.23
N GLY A 159 -15.29 -2.18 10.61
CA GLY A 159 -14.93 -0.92 11.26
C GLY A 159 -13.43 -0.65 11.35
N ALA A 160 -12.58 -1.68 11.28
CA ALA A 160 -11.13 -1.53 11.36
C ALA A 160 -10.55 -0.83 10.12
N SER A 161 -9.51 -0.03 10.33
CA SER A 161 -8.85 0.70 9.24
C SER A 161 -8.02 -0.25 8.37
N PRO A 162 -8.13 -0.21 7.04
CA PRO A 162 -7.28 -1.04 6.18
C PRO A 162 -5.83 -0.54 6.16
N THR A 163 -4.87 -1.46 6.19
CA THR A 163 -3.45 -1.15 6.00
C THR A 163 -3.12 -0.65 4.59
N SER A 164 -1.96 0.00 4.43
CA SER A 164 -1.44 0.29 3.07
C SER A 164 -1.28 -0.98 2.25
N GLY A 165 -0.90 -2.09 2.89
CA GLY A 165 -0.76 -3.39 2.25
C GLY A 165 -2.08 -3.89 1.68
N LEU A 166 -3.14 -3.91 2.49
CA LEU A 166 -4.46 -4.34 2.02
C LEU A 166 -5.01 -3.44 0.91
N ILE A 167 -4.85 -2.12 1.01
CA ILE A 167 -5.29 -1.18 -0.05
C ILE A 167 -4.55 -1.43 -1.36
N CYS A 168 -3.24 -1.69 -1.28
CA CYS A 168 -2.42 -2.03 -2.44
C CYS A 168 -2.85 -3.36 -3.05
N ALA A 169 -2.99 -4.40 -2.23
CA ALA A 169 -3.40 -5.72 -2.67
C ALA A 169 -4.81 -5.68 -3.29
N ASP A 170 -5.78 -5.01 -2.65
CA ASP A 170 -7.13 -4.83 -3.18
C ASP A 170 -7.13 -4.19 -4.58
N PHE A 171 -6.32 -3.16 -4.80
CA PHE A 171 -6.21 -2.53 -6.11
C PHE A 171 -5.71 -3.51 -7.18
N PHE A 172 -4.56 -4.17 -6.94
CA PHE A 172 -3.96 -5.06 -7.94
C PHE A 172 -4.73 -6.37 -8.12
N LEU A 173 -5.32 -6.91 -7.05
CA LEU A 173 -6.20 -8.07 -7.11
C LEU A 173 -7.47 -7.79 -7.91
N ARG A 174 -7.83 -6.54 -8.18
CA ARG A 174 -8.96 -6.14 -9.04
C ARG A 174 -8.52 -5.63 -10.42
N ALA A 175 -7.24 -5.35 -10.60
CA ALA A 175 -6.69 -4.88 -11.86
C ALA A 175 -6.58 -6.01 -12.89
N PRO A 176 -6.60 -5.69 -14.20
CA PRO A 176 -6.46 -6.67 -15.28
C PRO A 176 -4.99 -7.13 -15.49
N VAL A 177 -4.28 -7.44 -14.41
CA VAL A 177 -2.89 -7.94 -14.47
C VAL A 177 -2.87 -9.39 -14.99
N GLN A 178 -1.79 -9.76 -15.67
CA GLN A 178 -1.57 -11.16 -16.05
C GLN A 178 -1.26 -12.00 -14.81
N GLU A 179 -0.35 -11.48 -13.98
CA GLU A 179 0.15 -12.16 -12.80
C GLU A 179 0.34 -11.16 -11.66
N LEU A 180 -0.02 -11.58 -10.45
CA LEU A 180 0.24 -10.86 -9.22
C LEU A 180 0.97 -11.77 -8.23
N ALA A 181 2.18 -11.37 -7.83
CA ALA A 181 2.87 -11.96 -6.70
C ALA A 181 2.81 -11.04 -5.48
N ILE A 182 2.49 -11.62 -4.32
CA ILE A 182 2.47 -10.90 -3.04
C ILE A 182 3.42 -11.60 -2.08
N VAL A 183 4.45 -10.89 -1.64
CA VAL A 183 5.48 -11.39 -0.72
C VAL A 183 5.70 -10.43 0.43
N GLY A 184 6.20 -10.91 1.57
CA GLY A 184 6.50 -10.07 2.72
C GLY A 184 5.27 -9.49 3.43
N PHE A 185 4.12 -10.18 3.34
CA PHE A 185 2.85 -9.82 3.99
C PHE A 185 2.56 -10.81 5.12
N THR A 186 2.93 -10.44 6.35
CA THR A 186 2.69 -11.29 7.53
C THR A 186 1.67 -10.69 8.50
N PHE A 187 0.91 -9.68 8.09
CA PHE A 187 -0.15 -9.07 8.92
C PHE A 187 0.31 -8.72 10.34
N PHE A 188 1.50 -8.13 10.48
CA PHE A 188 2.11 -7.77 11.77
C PHE A 188 2.40 -8.93 12.72
N THR A 189 2.33 -10.17 12.24
CA THR A 189 2.65 -11.35 13.05
C THR A 189 4.15 -11.62 13.12
N THR A 190 4.95 -10.91 12.32
CA THR A 190 6.42 -10.89 12.36
C THR A 190 6.93 -9.45 12.35
N CYS A 191 8.16 -9.24 12.83
CA CYS A 191 8.87 -7.97 12.64
C CYS A 191 9.10 -7.64 11.16
N TYR A 192 9.35 -6.36 10.92
CA TYR A 192 9.79 -5.87 9.63
C TYR A 192 11.28 -6.08 9.40
N ASN A 193 11.69 -6.01 8.13
CA ASN A 193 13.09 -6.12 7.77
C ASN A 193 13.91 -4.92 8.30
N VAL A 194 15.21 -5.14 8.45
CA VAL A 194 16.15 -4.13 8.94
C VAL A 194 16.08 -2.88 8.06
N GLY A 195 15.94 -1.72 8.70
CA GLY A 195 15.86 -0.43 8.02
C GLY A 195 14.46 -0.01 7.60
N TYR A 196 13.41 -0.81 7.88
CA TYR A 196 12.02 -0.35 7.71
C TYR A 196 11.54 0.52 8.88
N GLU A 197 11.89 0.15 10.12
CA GLU A 197 11.72 0.94 11.35
C GLU A 197 13.06 1.11 12.08
N ALA A 198 13.16 2.14 12.94
CA ALA A 198 14.39 2.47 13.65
C ALA A 198 14.70 1.51 14.81
N GLU A 199 13.67 0.85 15.36
CA GLU A 199 13.79 -0.10 16.48
C GLU A 199 13.55 -1.52 15.97
N LEU A 200 14.50 -2.42 16.26
CA LEU A 200 14.33 -3.86 16.05
C LEU A 200 13.60 -4.42 17.26
N GLY A 201 12.33 -4.76 17.10
CA GLY A 201 11.55 -5.47 18.12
C GLY A 201 11.57 -6.99 17.93
N THR A 202 10.89 -7.70 18.84
CA THR A 202 10.51 -9.12 18.70
C THR A 202 9.16 -9.28 18.01
N ASP A 203 8.84 -10.47 17.48
CA ASP A 203 7.55 -10.73 16.81
C ASP A 203 6.37 -10.50 17.78
N ASP A 204 6.56 -10.76 19.07
CA ASP A 204 5.56 -10.51 20.11
C ASP A 204 5.36 -9.02 20.37
N GLU A 205 6.43 -8.22 20.36
CA GLU A 205 6.33 -6.76 20.47
C GLU A 205 5.62 -6.15 19.27
N ALA A 206 5.85 -6.67 18.05
CA ALA A 206 5.14 -6.24 16.85
C ALA A 206 3.62 -6.49 16.99
N ARG A 207 3.23 -7.69 17.47
CA ARG A 207 1.82 -8.03 17.73
C ARG A 207 1.20 -7.16 18.81
N GLN A 208 1.90 -6.99 19.93
CA GLN A 208 1.43 -6.16 21.05
C GLN A 208 1.26 -4.70 20.66
N ARG A 209 2.16 -4.16 19.84
CA ARG A 209 2.05 -2.79 19.33
C ARG A 209 0.82 -2.60 18.46
N VAL A 210 0.53 -3.54 17.56
CA VAL A 210 -0.66 -3.45 16.70
C VAL A 210 -1.95 -3.64 17.50
N ALA A 211 -1.97 -4.60 18.43
CA ALA A 211 -3.10 -4.79 19.34
C ALA A 211 -3.33 -3.56 20.22
N GLY A 212 -2.28 -2.93 20.74
CA GLY A 212 -2.34 -1.75 21.59
C GLY A 212 -2.77 -0.47 20.86
N ILE A 213 -2.47 -0.35 19.56
CA ILE A 213 -2.97 0.76 18.73
C ILE A 213 -4.46 0.54 18.42
N GLY A 214 -4.94 -0.69 18.26
CA GLY A 214 -6.36 -1.02 18.09
C GLY A 214 -7.02 -0.47 16.81
N HIS A 215 -6.23 0.07 15.87
CA HIS A 215 -6.74 0.66 14.62
C HIS A 215 -6.91 -0.37 13.49
N HIS A 216 -6.21 -1.50 13.57
CA HIS A 216 -6.16 -2.56 12.55
C HIS A 216 -6.63 -3.89 13.13
N ASP A 217 -7.20 -4.75 12.29
CA ASP A 217 -7.57 -6.13 12.64
C ASP A 217 -6.84 -7.10 11.69
N PRO A 218 -5.66 -7.59 12.07
CA PRO A 218 -4.84 -8.46 11.22
C PRO A 218 -5.56 -9.72 10.75
N ALA A 219 -6.40 -10.31 11.61
CA ALA A 219 -7.10 -11.55 11.28
C ALA A 219 -8.18 -11.31 10.23
N ARG A 220 -8.94 -10.21 10.36
CA ARG A 220 -9.90 -9.79 9.33
C ARG A 220 -9.22 -9.38 8.03
N GLU A 221 -8.06 -8.71 8.08
CA GLU A 221 -7.31 -8.40 6.87
C GLU A 221 -6.82 -9.66 6.15
N ALA A 222 -6.36 -10.68 6.89
CA ALA A 222 -5.94 -11.95 6.31
C ALA A 222 -7.11 -12.71 5.65
N LEU A 223 -8.27 -12.74 6.31
CA LEU A 223 -9.49 -13.31 5.75
C LEU A 223 -9.92 -12.60 4.47
N LEU A 224 -10.00 -11.26 4.52
CA LEU A 224 -10.40 -10.46 3.37
C LEU A 224 -9.40 -10.56 2.21
N LEU A 225 -8.09 -10.57 2.50
CA LEU A 225 -7.09 -10.77 1.46
C LEU A 225 -7.29 -12.10 0.74
N ALA A 226 -7.59 -13.16 1.48
CA ALA A 226 -7.81 -14.46 0.89
C ALA A 226 -9.05 -14.48 -0.03
N ASP A 227 -10.16 -13.86 0.39
CA ASP A 227 -11.36 -13.75 -0.44
C ASP A 227 -11.06 -12.96 -1.73
N LEU A 228 -10.25 -11.91 -1.65
CA LEU A 228 -9.80 -11.14 -2.81
C LEU A 228 -8.89 -11.96 -3.74
N VAL A 229 -8.00 -12.79 -3.18
CA VAL A 229 -7.14 -13.72 -3.93
C VAL A 229 -7.99 -14.74 -4.68
N ASP A 230 -8.94 -15.38 -4.01
CA ASP A 230 -9.81 -16.38 -4.61
C ASP A 230 -10.68 -15.76 -5.72
N ALA A 231 -11.22 -14.56 -5.48
CA ALA A 231 -11.95 -13.81 -6.50
C ALA A 231 -11.07 -13.44 -7.71
N ALA A 232 -9.81 -13.08 -7.51
CA ALA A 232 -8.88 -12.77 -8.60
C ALA A 232 -8.53 -14.00 -9.43
N ARG A 233 -8.23 -15.12 -8.76
CA ARG A 233 -8.01 -16.43 -9.41
C ARG A 233 -9.24 -16.87 -10.21
N GLY A 234 -10.44 -16.68 -9.67
CA GLY A 234 -11.70 -16.97 -10.37
C GLY A 234 -11.93 -16.13 -11.64
N ARG A 235 -11.27 -14.96 -11.77
CA ARG A 235 -11.27 -14.14 -12.99
C ARG A 235 -10.13 -14.46 -13.96
N GLY A 236 -9.32 -15.48 -13.65
CA GLY A 236 -8.19 -15.90 -14.50
C GLY A 236 -6.88 -15.17 -14.23
N CYS A 237 -6.78 -14.35 -13.17
CA CYS A 237 -5.52 -13.77 -12.75
C CYS A 237 -4.65 -14.86 -12.11
N GLN A 238 -3.39 -14.98 -12.53
CA GLN A 238 -2.43 -15.83 -11.83
C GLN A 238 -2.00 -15.11 -10.55
N VAL A 239 -2.39 -15.64 -9.38
CA VAL A 239 -2.01 -15.06 -8.08
C VAL A 239 -1.08 -16.00 -7.33
N VAL A 240 0.14 -15.51 -7.08
CA VAL A 240 1.18 -16.21 -6.34
C VAL A 240 1.37 -15.52 -4.98
N LEU A 241 1.29 -16.30 -3.91
CA LEU A 241 1.58 -15.82 -2.56
C LEU A 241 2.92 -16.40 -2.13
N GLY A 242 3.73 -15.61 -1.44
CA GLY A 242 4.91 -16.15 -0.76
C GLY A 242 4.50 -17.19 0.29
N GLU A 243 5.31 -18.22 0.49
CA GLU A 243 5.04 -19.29 1.46
C GLU A 243 4.73 -18.74 2.86
N GLN A 244 5.46 -17.70 3.26
CA GLN A 244 5.30 -17.07 4.57
C GLN A 244 4.04 -16.20 4.64
N VAL A 245 3.56 -15.71 3.49
CA VAL A 245 2.25 -15.05 3.38
C VAL A 245 1.13 -16.09 3.55
N GLU A 246 1.21 -17.22 2.85
CA GLU A 246 0.22 -18.31 2.97
C GLU A 246 0.17 -18.85 4.40
N ALA A 247 1.33 -19.12 5.01
CA ALA A 247 1.42 -19.58 6.39
C ALA A 247 0.82 -18.57 7.39
N ALA A 248 1.10 -17.27 7.20
CA ALA A 248 0.52 -16.22 8.05
C ALA A 248 -1.01 -16.14 7.92
N MET A 249 -1.54 -16.24 6.70
CA MET A 249 -2.98 -16.26 6.44
C MET A 249 -3.66 -17.49 7.05
N ALA A 250 -3.06 -18.67 6.89
CA ALA A 250 -3.59 -19.92 7.43
C ALA A 250 -3.64 -19.91 8.97
N ARG A 251 -2.58 -19.40 9.62
CA ARG A 251 -2.56 -19.28 11.09
C ARG A 251 -3.65 -18.35 11.60
N LEU A 252 -3.79 -17.15 11.01
CA LEU A 252 -4.78 -16.17 11.44
C LEU A 252 -6.22 -16.66 11.21
N ARG A 253 -6.46 -17.41 10.14
CA ARG A 253 -7.74 -18.09 9.90
C ARG A 253 -8.07 -19.07 11.02
N ALA A 254 -7.12 -19.93 11.39
CA ALA A 254 -7.31 -20.90 12.46
C ALA A 254 -7.60 -20.24 13.82
N GLU A 255 -6.97 -19.10 14.13
CA GLU A 255 -7.23 -18.33 15.35
C GLU A 255 -8.66 -17.79 15.42
N VAL A 256 -9.23 -17.34 14.29
CA VAL A 256 -10.63 -16.89 14.23
C VAL A 256 -11.61 -18.04 14.44
N ASP A 257 -11.31 -19.22 13.91
CA ASP A 257 -12.18 -20.40 14.03
C ASP A 257 -12.19 -20.99 15.44
N VAL A 258 -11.06 -20.94 16.16
CA VAL A 258 -10.96 -21.40 17.57
C VAL A 258 -11.61 -20.41 18.55
N GLY A 259 -11.72 -19.14 18.18
CA GLY A 259 -12.36 -18.09 18.99
C GLY A 259 -13.88 -17.96 18.85
N ARG A 260 -14.53 -18.84 18.07
CA ARG A 260 -15.99 -18.93 17.90
C ARG A 260 -16.58 -20.09 18.70
#